data_AF-A0A3R7TLK9-F1
#
_entry.id   AF-A0A3R7TLK9-F1
#
_cell.length_a   1.000
_cell.length_b   1.000
_cell.length_c   1.000
_cell.angle_alpha   90.00
_cell.angle_beta   90.00
_cell.angle_gamma   90.00
#
_symmetry.space_group_name_H-M   'P 1'
#
loop_
_entity.id
_entity.type
_entity.pdbx_description
1 polymer ?
#
loop_
_entity_poly.entity_id
_entity_poly.type
_entity_poly.pdbx_seq_one_letter_code
_entity_poly.pdbx_strand_id
1 'polypeptide(L)'
;MDLERFDGGTSPFITLDACNGERAVAVLNALEANTKGDTEQWTELIQKDGYLRDRFLQQGIKDPELRANIPWDDASVLFTSSVELSKEGAPLQVADPLLREKIGRFPWGDGSPLSYMHEFIRPNSNRQGQQATDGYEKIVHLLEILSQRCGPSNLGHERYQSGQGGLDIRGFLDQEQVKELRLSLSGRSWSVTAEEAIDGGMRDVSRNLIAILRGAERRNVGLLLRSHS
;
A
#
# COMPACT_ATOMS: atom_id res chain seq x y z
N MET A 1 -1.04 27.31 5.02
CA MET A 1 -0.43 25.99 5.26
C MET A 1 -0.30 25.89 6.76
N ASP A 2 -1.32 25.31 7.42
CA ASP A 2 -1.38 25.25 8.88
C ASP A 2 -0.55 24.06 9.38
N LEU A 3 0.68 24.36 9.76
CA LEU A 3 1.65 23.42 10.33
C LEU A 3 1.44 23.17 11.84
N GLU A 4 0.38 23.73 12.44
CA GLU A 4 0.18 23.74 13.91
C GLU A 4 -0.76 22.64 14.45
N ARG A 5 -0.97 21.52 13.74
CA ARG A 5 -1.75 20.38 14.27
C ARG A 5 -0.93 19.11 14.58
N PHE A 6 0.40 19.17 14.46
CA PHE A 6 1.29 18.07 14.85
C PHE A 6 2.06 18.45 16.12
N ASP A 7 1.36 18.65 17.22
CA ASP A 7 2.00 18.89 18.51
C ASP A 7 2.16 17.54 19.26
N GLY A 8 3.39 17.02 19.32
CA GLY A 8 3.85 16.11 20.39
C GLY A 8 4.03 14.61 20.12
N GLY A 9 3.79 14.08 18.92
CA GLY A 9 3.96 12.63 18.63
C GLY A 9 5.25 12.30 17.86
N THR A 10 5.89 11.16 18.14
CA THR A 10 6.90 10.55 17.23
C THR A 10 6.28 10.31 15.84
N SER A 11 7.03 10.09 14.76
CA SER A 11 6.45 9.71 13.46
C SER A 11 5.80 8.32 13.54
N PRO A 12 4.69 8.04 12.82
CA PRO A 12 4.14 6.69 12.78
C PRO A 12 5.12 5.74 12.09
N PHE A 13 5.19 4.46 12.50
CA PHE A 13 6.06 3.45 11.89
C PHE A 13 5.58 3.04 10.50
N ILE A 14 4.27 3.07 10.26
CA ILE A 14 3.70 2.81 8.95
C ILE A 14 2.59 3.80 8.58
N THR A 15 2.35 3.96 7.28
CA THR A 15 1.20 4.71 6.75
C THR A 15 0.55 3.97 5.60
N LEU A 16 -0.79 3.99 5.57
CA LEU A 16 -1.59 3.54 4.43
C LEU A 16 -2.16 4.75 3.69
N ASP A 17 -1.71 4.95 2.47
CA ASP A 17 -2.10 6.06 1.59
C ASP A 17 -3.08 5.57 0.50
N ALA A 18 -4.01 6.42 0.09
CA ALA A 18 -4.86 6.13 -1.08
C ALA A 18 -4.00 6.07 -2.34
N CYS A 19 -4.22 5.07 -3.19
CA CYS A 19 -3.50 4.99 -4.46
C CYS A 19 -4.36 4.48 -5.62
N ASN A 20 -3.90 4.74 -6.83
CA ASN A 20 -4.36 4.09 -8.04
C ASN A 20 -3.53 2.82 -8.26
N GLY A 21 -4.04 1.67 -7.80
CA GLY A 21 -3.28 0.41 -7.87
C GLY A 21 -3.02 -0.06 -9.29
N GLU A 22 -3.96 0.13 -10.23
CA GLU A 22 -3.77 -0.23 -11.64
C GLU A 22 -2.65 0.59 -12.28
N ARG A 23 -2.65 1.92 -12.08
CA ARG A 23 -1.55 2.78 -12.50
C ARG A 23 -0.24 2.40 -11.83
N ALA A 24 -0.26 2.06 -10.54
CA ALA A 24 0.94 1.63 -9.83
C ALA A 24 1.55 0.37 -10.44
N VAL A 25 0.73 -0.62 -10.83
CA VAL A 25 1.20 -1.81 -11.57
C VAL A 25 1.79 -1.42 -12.91
N ALA A 26 1.10 -0.58 -13.68
CA ALA A 26 1.56 -0.16 -15.01
C ALA A 26 2.90 0.59 -14.94
N VAL A 27 3.04 1.50 -13.97
CA VAL A 27 4.27 2.26 -13.70
C VAL A 27 5.40 1.32 -13.29
N LEU A 28 5.16 0.40 -12.35
CA LEU A 28 6.16 -0.58 -11.91
C LEU A 28 6.70 -1.40 -13.09
N ASN A 29 5.80 -1.93 -13.93
CA ASN A 29 6.16 -2.73 -15.09
C ASN A 29 6.96 -1.92 -16.13
N ALA A 30 6.53 -0.69 -16.41
CA ALA A 30 7.21 0.19 -17.36
C ALA A 30 8.62 0.58 -16.88
N LEU A 31 8.79 0.83 -15.58
CA LEU A 31 10.11 1.10 -14.98
C LEU A 31 11.02 -0.13 -15.06
N GLU A 32 10.50 -1.32 -14.77
CA GLU A 32 11.23 -2.57 -14.90
C GLU A 32 11.72 -2.83 -16.33
N ALA A 33 10.83 -2.65 -17.31
CA ALA A 33 11.15 -2.77 -18.73
C ALA A 33 12.24 -1.76 -19.14
N ASN A 34 12.11 -0.51 -18.69
CA ASN A 34 13.07 0.55 -18.98
C ASN A 34 14.48 0.19 -18.47
N THR A 35 14.60 -0.44 -17.30
CA THR A 35 15.91 -0.88 -16.78
C THR A 35 16.54 -2.03 -17.56
N LYS A 36 15.75 -2.74 -18.35
CA LYS A 36 16.19 -3.79 -19.28
C LYS A 36 16.44 -3.24 -20.70
N GLY A 37 16.32 -1.92 -20.87
CA GLY A 37 16.53 -1.21 -22.15
C GLY A 37 15.26 -1.00 -22.98
N ASP A 38 14.11 -1.49 -22.52
CA ASP A 38 12.82 -1.28 -23.20
C ASP A 38 12.16 0.01 -22.70
N THR A 39 12.39 1.09 -23.42
CA THR A 39 11.85 2.43 -23.11
C THR A 39 10.43 2.67 -23.66
N GLU A 40 9.93 1.77 -24.50
CA GLU A 40 8.65 1.95 -25.21
C GLU A 40 7.48 1.88 -24.23
N GLN A 41 7.52 0.95 -23.28
CA GLN A 41 6.45 0.78 -22.28
C GLN A 41 6.23 2.04 -21.43
N TRP A 42 7.30 2.73 -21.03
CA TRP A 42 7.20 4.00 -20.30
C TRP A 42 6.58 5.09 -21.19
N THR A 43 7.09 5.21 -22.42
CA THR A 43 6.61 6.21 -23.38
C THR A 43 5.11 6.04 -23.64
N GLU A 44 4.68 4.81 -23.91
CA GLU A 44 3.27 4.48 -24.14
C GLU A 44 2.39 4.75 -22.92
N LEU A 45 2.87 4.41 -21.73
CA LEU A 45 2.15 4.64 -20.48
C LEU A 45 1.82 6.13 -20.31
N ILE A 46 2.81 7.01 -20.48
CA ILE A 46 2.63 8.45 -20.33
C ILE A 46 1.75 9.03 -21.45
N GLN A 47 1.84 8.51 -22.68
CA GLN A 47 0.99 8.94 -23.78
C GLN A 47 -0.48 8.53 -23.58
N LYS A 48 -0.74 7.37 -22.99
CA LYS A 48 -2.09 6.84 -22.74
C LYS A 48 -2.73 7.47 -21.50
N ASP A 49 -1.96 7.70 -20.43
CA ASP A 49 -2.44 8.31 -19.19
C ASP A 49 -2.17 9.83 -19.18
N GLY A 50 -3.07 10.59 -19.81
CA GLY A 50 -2.99 12.05 -19.87
C GLY A 50 -2.99 12.72 -18.49
N TYR A 51 -3.65 12.12 -17.49
CA TYR A 51 -3.63 12.63 -16.13
C TYR A 51 -2.24 12.51 -15.51
N LEU A 52 -1.59 11.36 -15.66
CA LEU A 52 -0.23 11.14 -15.16
C LEU A 52 0.78 12.06 -15.87
N ARG A 53 0.63 12.24 -17.18
CA ARG A 53 1.43 13.19 -17.97
C ARG A 53 1.31 14.61 -17.42
N ASP A 54 0.08 15.10 -17.26
CA ASP A 54 -0.18 16.44 -16.74
C ASP A 54 0.37 16.62 -15.32
N ARG A 55 0.31 15.58 -14.51
CA ARG A 55 0.90 15.58 -13.17
C ARG A 55 2.41 15.80 -13.20
N PHE A 56 3.15 15.13 -14.08
CA PHE A 56 4.59 15.37 -14.22
C PHE A 56 4.90 16.77 -14.76
N LEU A 57 4.13 17.25 -15.75
CA LEU A 57 4.26 18.61 -16.30
C LEU A 57 4.10 19.67 -15.20
N GLN A 58 3.09 19.51 -14.33
CA GLN A 58 2.83 20.42 -13.20
C GLN A 58 3.95 20.40 -12.15
N GLN A 59 4.71 19.31 -12.06
CA GLN A 59 5.89 19.19 -11.20
C GLN A 59 7.17 19.71 -11.88
N GLY A 60 7.06 20.31 -13.07
CA GLY A 60 8.17 20.94 -13.78
C GLY A 60 8.96 20.00 -14.70
N ILE A 61 8.50 18.77 -14.92
CA ILE A 61 9.10 17.86 -15.90
C ILE A 61 8.61 18.26 -17.29
N LYS A 62 9.51 18.64 -18.21
CA LYS A 62 9.11 19.14 -19.55
C LYS A 62 8.65 18.04 -20.49
N ASP A 63 9.39 16.91 -20.52
CA ASP A 63 9.20 15.82 -21.48
C ASP A 63 9.05 14.49 -20.72
N PRO A 64 7.92 14.27 -20.00
CA PRO A 64 7.72 13.10 -19.14
C PRO A 64 7.64 11.77 -19.90
N GLU A 65 7.41 11.79 -21.21
CA GLU A 65 7.40 10.61 -22.07
C GLU A 65 8.76 9.90 -22.12
N LEU A 66 9.85 10.61 -21.78
CA LEU A 66 11.18 10.03 -21.69
C LEU A 66 11.53 9.82 -20.21
N ARG A 67 11.60 8.56 -19.75
CA ARG A 67 11.95 8.22 -18.35
C ARG A 67 13.24 8.90 -17.88
N ALA A 68 14.23 9.01 -18.76
CA ALA A 68 15.53 9.64 -18.47
C ALA A 68 15.43 11.15 -18.13
N ASN A 69 14.36 11.82 -18.55
CA ASN A 69 14.14 13.24 -18.27
C ASN A 69 13.49 13.49 -16.89
N ILE A 70 13.12 12.43 -16.17
CA ILE A 70 12.60 12.51 -14.80
C ILE A 70 13.77 12.24 -13.83
N PRO A 71 14.27 13.25 -13.10
CA PRO A 71 15.46 13.12 -12.25
C PRO A 71 15.21 12.37 -10.94
N TRP A 72 13.99 11.90 -10.72
CA TRP A 72 13.59 11.20 -9.51
C TRP A 72 13.99 9.73 -9.58
N ASP A 73 14.25 9.14 -8.41
CA ASP A 73 14.41 7.69 -8.29
C ASP A 73 13.08 6.95 -8.57
N ASP A 74 13.16 5.66 -8.84
CA ASP A 74 12.00 4.86 -9.25
C ASP A 74 10.93 4.73 -8.16
N ALA A 75 11.30 4.70 -6.88
CA ALA A 75 10.33 4.69 -5.78
C ALA A 75 9.56 6.03 -5.73
N SER A 76 10.26 7.16 -5.87
CA SER A 76 9.66 8.49 -5.95
C SER A 76 8.74 8.64 -7.17
N VAL A 77 9.14 8.11 -8.32
CA VAL A 77 8.29 8.06 -9.53
C VAL A 77 7.06 7.20 -9.28
N LEU A 78 7.21 6.00 -8.72
CA LEU A 78 6.10 5.09 -8.40
C LEU A 78 5.10 5.74 -7.44
N PHE A 79 5.59 6.32 -6.34
CA PHE A 79 4.75 6.99 -5.34
C PHE A 79 4.00 8.17 -5.96
N THR A 80 4.72 9.07 -6.64
CA THR A 80 4.11 10.26 -7.24
C THR A 80 3.10 9.90 -8.31
N SER A 81 3.34 8.84 -9.08
CA SER A 81 2.40 8.39 -10.11
C SER A 81 1.14 7.78 -9.49
N SER A 82 1.29 7.01 -8.42
CA SER A 82 0.23 6.18 -7.87
C SER A 82 -0.62 6.85 -6.79
N VAL A 83 -0.10 7.76 -5.98
CA VAL A 83 -0.85 8.33 -4.85
C VAL A 83 -2.06 9.15 -5.35
N GLU A 84 -3.23 8.89 -4.77
CA GLU A 84 -4.46 9.57 -5.13
C GLU A 84 -4.58 10.91 -4.39
N LEU A 85 -4.99 11.95 -5.11
CA LEU A 85 -5.13 13.30 -4.59
C LEU A 85 -6.60 13.69 -4.51
N SER A 86 -6.92 14.49 -3.50
CA SER A 86 -8.19 15.21 -3.39
C SER A 86 -8.29 16.30 -4.46
N LYS A 87 -9.48 16.92 -4.58
CA LYS A 87 -9.72 18.02 -5.54
C LYS A 87 -8.84 19.23 -5.25
N GLU A 88 -8.41 19.37 -4.01
CA GLU A 88 -7.52 20.43 -3.52
C GLU A 88 -6.04 20.09 -3.71
N GLY A 89 -5.71 18.95 -4.32
CA GLY A 89 -4.32 18.51 -4.57
C GLY A 89 -3.63 17.89 -3.35
N ALA A 90 -4.29 17.75 -2.21
CA ALA A 90 -3.76 17.07 -1.03
C ALA A 90 -3.97 15.55 -1.09
N PRO A 91 -3.13 14.71 -0.48
CA PRO A 91 -3.32 13.25 -0.44
C PRO A 91 -4.71 12.85 0.06
N LEU A 92 -5.40 12.00 -0.71
CA LEU A 92 -6.74 11.55 -0.40
C LEU A 92 -6.77 10.69 0.87
N GLN A 93 -7.60 11.07 1.82
CA GLN A 93 -7.69 10.39 3.12
C GLN A 93 -8.66 9.21 3.06
N VAL A 94 -8.18 8.00 3.38
CA VAL A 94 -9.00 6.78 3.48
C VAL A 94 -9.55 6.52 4.89
N ALA A 95 -9.03 7.21 5.90
CA ALA A 95 -9.42 7.02 7.30
C ALA A 95 -9.29 8.32 8.10
N ASP A 96 -10.00 8.38 9.23
CA ASP A 96 -9.84 9.47 10.19
C ASP A 96 -8.47 9.40 10.91
N PRO A 97 -8.01 10.51 11.53
CA PRO A 97 -6.70 10.54 12.17
C PRO A 97 -6.51 9.50 13.27
N LEU A 98 -7.54 9.20 14.06
CA LEU A 98 -7.44 8.24 15.16
C LEU A 98 -7.19 6.82 14.64
N LEU A 99 -7.89 6.44 13.57
CA LEU A 99 -7.72 5.13 12.94
C LEU A 99 -6.34 5.01 12.28
N ARG A 100 -5.84 6.10 11.68
CA ARG A 100 -4.48 6.15 11.13
C ARG A 100 -3.41 6.00 12.21
N GLU A 101 -3.58 6.64 13.36
CA GLU A 101 -2.65 6.48 14.51
C GLU A 101 -2.63 5.04 15.03
N LYS A 102 -3.79 4.40 15.17
CA LYS A 102 -3.88 3.00 15.61
C LYS A 102 -3.16 2.02 14.69
N ILE A 103 -3.19 2.28 13.38
CA ILE A 103 -2.53 1.44 12.38
C ILE A 103 -1.05 1.82 12.25
N GLY A 104 -0.72 3.10 12.35
CA GLY A 104 0.66 3.58 12.25
C GLY A 104 1.53 3.30 13.47
N ARG A 105 0.94 2.97 14.62
CA ARG A 105 1.64 2.72 15.89
C ARG A 105 1.10 1.50 16.61
N PHE A 106 1.17 0.35 15.96
CA PHE A 106 0.73 -0.86 16.61
C PHE A 106 1.77 -1.29 17.67
N PRO A 107 1.39 -1.64 18.91
CA PRO A 107 2.34 -1.87 20.01
C PRO A 107 2.96 -3.29 19.96
N TRP A 108 3.58 -3.65 18.83
CA TRP A 108 4.25 -4.95 18.65
C TRP A 108 5.41 -4.86 17.67
N GLY A 109 6.52 -5.54 17.99
CA GLY A 109 7.64 -5.77 17.07
C GLY A 109 8.15 -4.50 16.38
N ASP A 110 7.94 -4.45 15.06
CA ASP A 110 8.34 -3.37 14.14
C ASP A 110 7.32 -2.20 14.07
N GLY A 111 6.30 -2.22 14.92
CA GLY A 111 5.21 -1.25 14.89
C GLY A 111 4.15 -1.51 13.81
N SER A 112 4.31 -2.57 13.01
CA SER A 112 3.43 -2.91 11.91
C SER A 112 2.32 -3.87 12.34
N PRO A 113 1.05 -3.46 12.27
CA PRO A 113 -0.08 -4.37 12.46
C PRO A 113 -0.10 -5.50 11.43
N LEU A 114 0.49 -5.32 10.24
CA LEU A 114 0.51 -6.36 9.21
C LEU A 114 1.49 -7.48 9.58
N SER A 115 2.65 -7.13 10.15
CA SER A 115 3.62 -8.11 10.67
C SER A 115 2.98 -8.92 11.81
N TYR A 116 2.25 -8.26 12.71
CA TYR A 116 1.45 -8.94 13.74
C TYR A 116 0.41 -9.88 13.14
N MET A 117 -0.32 -9.44 12.11
CA MET A 117 -1.31 -10.30 11.44
C MET A 117 -0.67 -11.54 10.84
N HIS A 118 0.45 -11.41 10.12
CA HIS A 118 1.17 -12.57 9.56
C HIS A 118 1.61 -13.57 10.63
N GLU A 119 2.07 -13.08 11.78
CA GLU A 119 2.56 -13.93 12.86
C GLU A 119 1.44 -14.74 13.53
N PHE A 120 0.28 -14.12 13.77
CA PHE A 120 -0.76 -14.69 14.64
C PHE A 120 -2.03 -15.20 13.92
N ILE A 121 -2.24 -14.87 12.65
CA ILE A 121 -3.40 -15.37 11.89
C ILE A 121 -3.28 -16.86 11.60
N ARG A 122 -4.39 -17.60 11.75
CA ARG A 122 -4.46 -19.05 11.47
C ARG A 122 -5.71 -19.37 10.65
N PRO A 123 -5.75 -20.47 9.89
CA PRO A 123 -6.99 -20.93 9.27
C PRO A 123 -7.99 -21.34 10.35
N ASN A 124 -9.28 -21.03 10.14
CA ASN A 124 -10.31 -21.38 11.11
C ASN A 124 -10.66 -22.88 11.05
N SER A 125 -10.13 -23.67 11.99
CA SER A 125 -10.36 -25.12 12.10
C SER A 125 -11.83 -25.52 12.31
N ASN A 126 -12.68 -24.61 12.79
CA ASN A 126 -14.12 -24.88 12.96
C ASN A 126 -14.90 -24.83 11.63
N ARG A 127 -14.28 -24.34 10.55
CA ARG A 127 -14.82 -24.47 9.19
C ARG A 127 -14.03 -25.54 8.46
N GLN A 128 -14.66 -26.68 8.22
CA GLN A 128 -14.10 -27.75 7.42
C GLN A 128 -14.41 -27.50 5.93
N GLY A 129 -13.45 -27.80 5.05
CA GLY A 129 -13.60 -27.72 3.60
C GLY A 129 -12.77 -26.62 2.93
N GLN A 130 -12.59 -26.74 1.60
CA GLN A 130 -11.73 -25.88 0.78
C GLN A 130 -11.98 -24.38 0.97
N GLN A 131 -13.26 -23.96 1.07
CA GLN A 131 -13.62 -22.54 1.21
C GLN A 131 -13.02 -21.83 2.44
N ALA A 132 -12.74 -22.56 3.52
CA ALA A 132 -12.11 -21.98 4.71
C ALA A 132 -10.61 -21.72 4.48
N THR A 133 -9.93 -22.70 3.88
CA THR A 133 -8.52 -22.61 3.49
C THR A 133 -8.31 -21.52 2.45
N ASP A 134 -9.15 -21.49 1.40
CA ASP A 134 -9.07 -20.49 0.33
C ASP A 134 -9.19 -19.06 0.87
N GLY A 135 -10.10 -18.84 1.84
CA GLY A 135 -10.29 -17.53 2.44
C GLY A 135 -9.15 -17.09 3.37
N TYR A 136 -8.46 -18.04 4.01
CA TYR A 136 -7.28 -17.74 4.82
C TYR A 136 -6.07 -17.44 3.93
N GLU A 137 -5.82 -18.30 2.94
CA GLU A 137 -4.73 -18.13 1.97
C GLU A 137 -4.86 -16.81 1.20
N LYS A 138 -6.09 -16.44 0.82
CA LYS A 138 -6.36 -15.14 0.19
C LYS A 138 -5.98 -13.96 1.09
N ILE A 139 -6.26 -14.03 2.40
CA ILE A 139 -5.86 -12.97 3.34
C ILE A 139 -4.33 -12.87 3.38
N VAL A 140 -3.64 -14.00 3.59
CA VAL A 140 -2.18 -14.03 3.69
C VAL A 140 -1.55 -13.47 2.41
N HIS A 141 -2.01 -13.92 1.25
CA HIS A 141 -1.53 -13.46 -0.05
C HIS A 141 -1.72 -11.95 -0.27
N LEU A 142 -2.89 -11.40 0.08
CA LEU A 142 -3.16 -9.96 -0.06
C LEU A 142 -2.35 -9.11 0.93
N LEU A 143 -2.08 -9.63 2.14
CA LEU A 143 -1.19 -8.98 3.10
C LEU A 143 0.28 -9.01 2.64
N GLU A 144 0.73 -10.12 2.04
CA GLU A 144 2.05 -10.24 1.41
C GLU A 144 2.21 -9.25 0.26
N ILE A 145 1.22 -9.17 -0.63
CA ILE A 145 1.18 -8.16 -1.69
C ILE A 145 1.35 -6.75 -1.11
N LEU A 146 0.58 -6.40 -0.07
CA LEU A 146 0.61 -5.07 0.50
C LEU A 146 1.93 -4.76 1.22
N SER A 147 2.59 -5.78 1.79
CA SER A 147 3.82 -5.62 2.58
C SER A 147 5.12 -5.85 1.80
N GLN A 148 5.08 -6.51 0.64
CA GLN A 148 6.30 -6.99 -0.03
C GLN A 148 6.34 -6.77 -1.55
N ARG A 149 5.25 -6.33 -2.20
CA ARG A 149 5.21 -6.19 -3.68
C ARG A 149 6.36 -5.34 -4.25
N CYS A 150 6.81 -4.31 -3.52
CA CYS A 150 7.89 -3.43 -3.97
C CYS A 150 9.28 -3.85 -3.47
N GLY A 151 9.35 -4.88 -2.62
CA GLY A 151 10.58 -5.33 -1.97
C GLY A 151 11.31 -6.47 -2.69
N PRO A 152 12.48 -6.87 -2.17
CA PRO A 152 13.36 -7.84 -2.81
C PRO A 152 12.80 -9.26 -2.83
N SER A 153 11.88 -9.62 -1.92
CA SER A 153 11.22 -10.93 -1.95
C SER A 153 10.32 -11.13 -3.18
N ASN A 154 9.82 -10.04 -3.76
CA ASN A 154 8.98 -10.09 -4.97
C ASN A 154 9.75 -9.71 -6.25
N LEU A 155 10.64 -8.71 -6.18
CA LEU A 155 11.31 -8.14 -7.36
C LEU A 155 12.80 -8.48 -7.47
N GLY A 156 13.39 -9.09 -6.44
CA GLY A 156 14.82 -9.41 -6.39
C GLY A 156 15.74 -8.21 -6.10
N HIS A 157 15.19 -7.02 -5.87
CA HIS A 157 15.93 -5.80 -5.55
C HIS A 157 15.06 -4.76 -4.80
N GLU A 158 15.68 -3.72 -4.25
CA GLU A 158 15.02 -2.71 -3.39
C GLU A 158 14.62 -1.41 -4.12
N ARG A 159 14.82 -1.33 -5.44
CA ARG A 159 14.71 -0.08 -6.24
C ARG A 159 13.38 0.69 -6.06
N TYR A 160 12.28 -0.02 -5.87
CA TYR A 160 10.96 0.59 -5.68
C TYR A 160 10.55 0.71 -4.21
N GLN A 161 11.30 0.06 -3.32
CA GLN A 161 11.10 0.15 -1.89
C GLN A 161 11.77 1.40 -1.36
N SER A 162 13.07 1.56 -1.59
CA SER A 162 13.91 2.61 -1.00
C SER A 162 14.08 3.80 -1.96
N GLY A 163 13.45 4.93 -1.65
CA GLY A 163 13.52 6.18 -2.41
C GLY A 163 14.21 7.33 -1.69
N GLN A 164 14.36 8.46 -2.38
CA GLN A 164 14.89 9.68 -1.80
C GLN A 164 14.02 10.19 -0.63
N GLY A 165 14.65 10.90 0.31
CA GLY A 165 13.94 11.52 1.45
C GLY A 165 13.39 10.53 2.48
N GLY A 166 13.89 9.30 2.53
CA GLY A 166 13.43 8.26 3.46
C GLY A 166 12.13 7.58 3.04
N LEU A 167 11.75 7.69 1.76
CA LEU A 167 10.60 6.97 1.21
C LEU A 167 10.86 5.46 1.25
N ASP A 168 10.05 4.72 1.99
CA ASP A 168 10.06 3.24 2.03
C ASP A 168 8.67 2.71 1.62
N ILE A 169 8.52 2.27 0.37
CA ILE A 169 7.28 1.68 -0.16
C ILE A 169 7.33 0.17 -0.03
N ARG A 170 6.43 -0.39 0.77
CA ARG A 170 6.37 -1.84 0.99
C ARG A 170 5.62 -2.56 -0.13
N GLY A 171 4.47 -2.02 -0.51
CA GLY A 171 3.60 -2.60 -1.51
C GLY A 171 2.30 -1.83 -1.64
N PHE A 172 1.41 -2.30 -2.51
CA PHE A 172 0.13 -1.67 -2.76
C PHE A 172 -0.90 -2.69 -3.24
N LEU A 173 -2.18 -2.36 -3.05
CA LEU A 173 -3.34 -3.08 -3.53
C LEU A 173 -4.13 -2.21 -4.50
N ASP A 174 -4.70 -2.81 -5.54
CA ASP A 174 -5.74 -2.17 -6.35
C ASP A 174 -7.11 -2.19 -5.66
N GLN A 175 -8.12 -1.62 -6.32
CA GLN A 175 -9.47 -1.49 -5.78
C GLN A 175 -10.14 -2.85 -5.53
N GLU A 176 -9.91 -3.81 -6.42
CA GLU A 176 -10.46 -5.16 -6.32
C GLU A 176 -9.81 -5.89 -5.16
N GLN A 177 -8.48 -5.86 -5.08
CA GLN A 177 -7.69 -6.44 -3.99
C GLN A 177 -8.06 -5.85 -2.62
N VAL A 178 -8.32 -4.54 -2.53
CA VAL A 178 -8.84 -3.89 -1.31
C VAL A 178 -10.18 -4.50 -0.90
N LYS A 179 -11.11 -4.65 -1.85
CA LYS A 179 -12.43 -5.23 -1.60
C LYS A 179 -12.32 -6.70 -1.18
N GLU A 180 -11.48 -7.46 -1.87
CA GLU A 180 -11.22 -8.87 -1.55
C GLU A 180 -10.64 -9.05 -0.15
N LEU A 181 -9.62 -8.26 0.22
CA LEU A 181 -9.01 -8.32 1.55
C LEU A 181 -10.05 -7.98 2.62
N ARG A 182 -10.86 -6.93 2.40
CA ARG A 182 -11.91 -6.54 3.33
C ARG A 182 -12.93 -7.66 3.55
N LEU A 183 -13.43 -8.25 2.47
CA LEU A 183 -14.44 -9.32 2.53
C LEU A 183 -13.87 -10.55 3.22
N SER A 184 -12.63 -10.91 2.91
CA SER A 184 -11.97 -12.08 3.49
C SER A 184 -11.73 -11.89 4.99
N LEU A 185 -11.22 -10.72 5.41
CA LEU A 185 -11.06 -10.37 6.83
C LEU A 185 -12.38 -10.27 7.58
N SER A 186 -13.45 -9.79 6.94
CA SER A 186 -14.80 -9.73 7.54
C SER A 186 -15.45 -11.12 7.65
N GLY A 187 -14.91 -12.10 6.94
CA GLY A 187 -15.36 -13.48 6.96
C GLY A 187 -15.00 -14.22 8.25
N ARG A 188 -15.17 -15.55 8.22
CA ARG A 188 -14.76 -16.43 9.33
C ARG A 188 -13.78 -17.51 8.85
N SER A 189 -13.05 -17.26 7.77
CA SER A 189 -12.02 -18.16 7.22
C SER A 189 -10.76 -18.23 8.09
N TRP A 190 -10.58 -17.25 8.96
CA TRP A 190 -9.41 -17.14 9.84
C TRP A 190 -9.79 -17.22 11.32
N SER A 191 -8.81 -17.61 12.12
CA SER A 191 -8.79 -17.62 13.58
C SER A 191 -7.45 -17.05 14.05
N VAL A 192 -7.22 -17.06 15.36
CA VAL A 192 -5.99 -16.60 15.98
C VAL A 192 -5.33 -17.76 16.70
N THR A 193 -3.99 -17.80 16.70
CA THR A 193 -3.23 -18.77 17.48
C THR A 193 -3.45 -18.58 18.99
N ALA A 194 -3.34 -19.66 19.78
CA ALA A 194 -3.40 -19.58 21.24
C ALA A 194 -2.20 -18.84 21.85
N GLU A 195 -1.13 -18.68 21.09
CA GLU A 195 0.11 -17.99 21.45
C GLU A 195 0.07 -16.49 21.10
N GLU A 196 -1.12 -15.92 20.92
CA GLU A 196 -1.27 -14.50 20.63
C GLU A 196 -0.62 -13.65 21.72
N ALA A 197 0.27 -12.75 21.33
CA ALA A 197 1.04 -11.97 22.29
C ALA A 197 0.20 -10.89 23.00
N ILE A 198 -0.79 -10.32 22.30
CA ILE A 198 -1.67 -9.28 22.84
C ILE A 198 -3.09 -9.83 22.84
N ASP A 199 -3.72 -9.98 24.01
CA ASP A 199 -5.08 -10.50 24.09
C ASP A 199 -6.06 -9.66 23.27
N GLY A 200 -6.63 -10.27 22.23
CA GLY A 200 -7.55 -9.61 21.31
C GLY A 200 -6.89 -8.68 20.29
N GLY A 201 -5.56 -8.66 20.19
CA GLY A 201 -4.80 -7.83 19.24
C GLY A 201 -5.22 -8.07 17.80
N MET A 202 -5.39 -9.32 17.38
CA MET A 202 -5.83 -9.72 16.04
C MET A 202 -7.23 -9.21 15.74
N ARG A 203 -8.12 -9.23 16.73
CA ARG A 203 -9.48 -8.70 16.57
C ARG A 203 -9.45 -7.18 16.44
N ASP A 204 -8.60 -6.49 17.21
CA ASP A 204 -8.48 -5.03 17.11
C ASP A 204 -7.84 -4.60 15.78
N VAL A 205 -6.72 -5.20 15.40
CA VAL A 205 -6.01 -4.92 14.14
C VAL A 205 -6.91 -5.21 12.95
N SER A 206 -7.54 -6.39 12.89
CA SER A 206 -8.44 -6.73 11.77
C SER A 206 -9.59 -5.74 11.66
N ARG A 207 -10.21 -5.35 12.79
CA ARG A 207 -11.27 -4.34 12.82
C ARG A 207 -10.79 -2.99 12.27
N ASN A 208 -9.63 -2.53 12.71
CA ASN A 208 -9.07 -1.24 12.28
C ASN A 208 -8.70 -1.28 10.79
N LEU A 209 -8.05 -2.35 10.32
CA LEU A 209 -7.69 -2.53 8.91
C LEU A 209 -8.95 -2.63 8.03
N ILE A 210 -9.99 -3.36 8.44
CA ILE A 210 -11.29 -3.42 7.75
C ILE A 210 -11.90 -2.01 7.61
N ALA A 211 -11.80 -1.17 8.65
CA ALA A 211 -12.33 0.19 8.58
C ALA A 211 -11.58 1.06 7.56
N ILE A 212 -10.25 0.92 7.46
CA ILE A 212 -9.44 1.58 6.40
C ILE A 212 -9.84 1.06 5.02
N LEU A 213 -9.92 -0.27 4.84
CA LEU A 213 -10.29 -0.88 3.57
C LEU A 213 -11.70 -0.44 3.10
N ARG A 214 -12.66 -0.33 4.02
CA ARG A 214 -13.99 0.25 3.73
C ARG A 214 -13.92 1.71 3.32
N GLY A 215 -12.96 2.47 3.85
CA GLY A 215 -12.72 3.86 3.46
C GLY A 215 -12.18 3.96 2.03
N ALA A 216 -11.21 3.12 1.69
CA ALA A 216 -10.65 3.02 0.34
C ALA A 216 -11.70 2.54 -0.69
N GLU A 217 -12.45 1.47 -0.38
CA GLU A 217 -13.52 0.96 -1.26
C GLU A 217 -14.60 2.02 -1.52
N ARG A 218 -15.06 2.76 -0.50
CA ARG A 218 -16.04 3.86 -0.69
C ARG A 218 -15.55 4.99 -1.59
N ARG A 219 -14.24 5.09 -1.79
CA ARG A 219 -13.59 6.09 -2.64
C ARG A 219 -13.17 5.55 -3.98
N ASN A 220 -13.38 4.25 -4.23
CA ASN A 220 -12.89 3.55 -5.42
C ASN A 220 -11.38 3.76 -5.60
N VAL A 221 -10.61 3.54 -4.53
CA VAL A 221 -9.14 3.62 -4.55
C VAL A 221 -8.51 2.36 -3.96
N GLY A 222 -7.28 2.11 -4.37
CA GLY A 222 -6.39 1.15 -3.76
C GLY A 222 -5.74 1.67 -2.48
N LEU A 223 -4.80 0.89 -1.93
CA LEU A 223 -3.99 1.26 -0.76
C LEU A 223 -2.52 1.03 -1.05
N LEU A 224 -1.68 1.99 -0.68
CA LEU A 224 -0.22 1.89 -0.72
C LEU A 224 0.32 1.95 0.71
N LEU A 225 1.17 0.98 1.06
CA LEU A 225 1.82 0.91 2.36
C LEU A 225 3.22 1.51 2.30
N ARG A 226 3.50 2.44 3.22
CA ARG A 226 4.85 2.94 3.48
C ARG A 226 5.28 2.66 4.91
N SER A 227 6.57 2.46 5.07
CA SER A 227 7.26 2.36 6.36
C SER A 227 8.02 3.65 6.65
N HIS A 228 8.27 3.92 7.93
CA HIS A 228 9.10 5.01 8.39
C HIS A 228 10.08 4.47 9.43
N SER A 229 11.33 4.95 9.38
CA SER A 229 12.39 4.64 10.34
C SER A 229 12.80 5.88 11.10
#